data_AF-A0A1H8SHG2-F1
#
_entry.id   AF-A0A1H8SHG2-F1
#
_cell.length_a   1.000
_cell.length_b   1.000
_cell.length_c   1.000
_cell.angle_alpha   90.00
_cell.angle_beta   90.00
_cell.angle_gamma   90.00
#
_symmetry.space_group_name_H-M   'P 1'
#
loop_
_entity.id
_entity.type
_entity.pdbx_description
1 polymer ?
#
loop_
_entity_poly.entity_id
_entity_poly.type
_entity_poly.pdbx_seq_one_letter_code
_entity_poly.pdbx_strand_id
1 'polypeptide(L)'
;MAEREGDPPIDAFLDSLSASNRRTLSEAGFDMARLRELGATEAGARQVRHIVTEFGAAPGRRAAVRRLAGPAPSEIPDPPSRAVGFWLLYLLTAAVVLLVLFASTVLVGELLGVVVAVLGFAGLFFAWAAVPSVPWTGVAFLVTVPAMIVLLATTLLYAPDWYLSVKGRDAVATLEPPQYRWEHGARVATCRVRLPDGSVHGIRADAGCAGAAGTTRAVVYAPDGRVGPAFGHRRGLGATSRDVAAGAAALTMLAAAAAMAGASRRRGGR
;
A
#
# COMPACT_ATOMS: atom_id res chain seq x y z
N MET A 1 -23.84 6.96 -60.38
CA MET A 1 -23.87 5.99 -59.27
C MET A 1 -22.66 5.09 -59.48
N ALA A 2 -21.52 5.43 -58.87
CA ALA A 2 -20.25 4.77 -59.16
C ALA A 2 -20.22 3.41 -58.44
N GLU A 3 -20.12 2.33 -59.22
CA GLU A 3 -19.80 0.99 -58.73
C GLU A 3 -18.49 1.07 -57.94
N ARG A 4 -18.58 0.83 -56.63
CA ARG A 4 -17.38 0.62 -55.81
C ARG A 4 -16.78 -0.70 -56.27
N GLU A 5 -15.58 -0.59 -56.84
CA GLU A 5 -14.63 -1.67 -57.08
C GLU A 5 -14.69 -2.67 -55.94
N GLY A 6 -15.08 -3.91 -56.27
CA GLY A 6 -15.39 -4.96 -55.31
C GLY A 6 -14.20 -5.21 -54.38
N ASP A 7 -14.47 -5.25 -53.08
CA ASP A 7 -13.47 -5.59 -52.08
C ASP A 7 -12.75 -6.89 -52.48
N PRO A 8 -11.41 -6.97 -52.37
CA PRO A 8 -10.67 -8.16 -52.76
C PRO A 8 -11.19 -9.40 -52.01
N PRO A 9 -11.11 -10.61 -52.57
CA PRO A 9 -11.52 -11.82 -51.85
C PRO A 9 -10.76 -11.90 -50.51
N ILE A 10 -11.44 -12.41 -49.47
CA ILE A 10 -10.92 -12.37 -48.09
C ILE A 10 -9.57 -13.06 -47.96
N ASP A 11 -9.33 -14.11 -48.75
CA ASP A 11 -8.06 -14.84 -48.77
C ASP A 11 -6.93 -13.97 -49.30
N ALA A 12 -7.17 -13.23 -50.40
CA ALA A 12 -6.20 -12.27 -50.93
C ALA A 12 -5.93 -11.12 -49.94
N PHE A 13 -6.95 -10.68 -49.20
CA PHE A 13 -6.79 -9.69 -48.13
C PHE A 13 -5.94 -10.23 -46.97
N LEU A 14 -6.20 -11.45 -46.49
CA LEU A 14 -5.43 -12.08 -45.41
C LEU A 14 -3.99 -12.40 -45.83
N ASP A 15 -3.77 -12.78 -47.09
CA ASP A 15 -2.45 -13.03 -47.64
C ASP A 15 -1.65 -11.73 -47.85
N SER A 16 -2.33 -10.60 -48.06
CA SER A 16 -1.70 -9.28 -48.13
C SER A 16 -1.20 -8.75 -46.77
N LEU A 17 -1.55 -9.40 -45.66
CA LEU A 17 -1.12 -8.97 -44.33
C LEU A 17 0.37 -9.18 -44.12
N SER A 18 1.04 -8.16 -43.56
CA SER A 18 2.44 -8.22 -43.18
C SER A 18 2.68 -9.31 -42.11
N ALA A 19 3.91 -9.83 -42.04
CA ALA A 19 4.29 -10.82 -41.02
C ALA A 19 4.06 -10.31 -39.57
N SER A 20 4.21 -9.00 -39.35
CA SER A 20 3.93 -8.36 -38.06
C SER A 20 2.44 -8.41 -37.69
N ASN A 21 1.55 -8.17 -38.66
CA ASN A 21 0.11 -8.19 -38.43
C ASN A 21 -0.37 -9.62 -38.17
N ARG A 22 0.17 -10.61 -38.90
CA ARG A 22 -0.13 -12.03 -38.68
C ARG A 22 0.29 -12.49 -37.27
N ARG A 23 1.48 -12.06 -36.79
CA ARG A 23 1.93 -12.34 -35.42
C ARG A 23 1.01 -11.71 -34.38
N THR A 24 0.60 -10.46 -34.57
CA THR A 24 -0.29 -9.74 -33.63
C THR A 24 -1.66 -10.41 -33.52
N LEU A 25 -2.22 -10.86 -34.65
CA LEU A 25 -3.49 -11.60 -34.67
C LEU A 25 -3.37 -12.96 -33.97
N SER A 26 -2.27 -13.68 -34.21
CA SER A 26 -1.99 -14.96 -33.54
C SER A 26 -1.82 -14.79 -32.03
N GLU A 27 -1.11 -13.76 -31.56
CA GLU A 27 -0.96 -13.43 -30.13
C GLU A 27 -2.30 -13.05 -29.48
N ALA A 28 -3.22 -12.45 -30.24
CA ALA A 28 -4.57 -12.15 -29.81
C ALA A 28 -5.52 -13.37 -29.86
N GLY A 29 -5.01 -14.56 -30.21
CA GLY A 29 -5.79 -15.81 -30.28
C GLY A 29 -6.57 -16.01 -31.58
N PHE A 30 -6.35 -15.17 -32.59
CA PHE A 30 -6.98 -15.28 -33.90
C PHE A 30 -6.03 -16.00 -34.86
N ASP A 31 -6.19 -17.31 -34.97
CA ASP A 31 -5.45 -18.11 -35.95
C ASP A 31 -5.91 -17.81 -37.39
N MET A 32 -4.97 -17.84 -38.33
CA MET A 32 -5.22 -17.49 -39.74
C MET A 32 -6.14 -18.48 -40.43
N ALA A 33 -6.11 -19.77 -40.06
CA ALA A 33 -7.04 -20.76 -40.62
C ALA A 33 -8.48 -20.46 -40.16
N ARG A 34 -8.66 -20.07 -38.89
CA ARG A 34 -9.96 -19.70 -38.34
C ARG A 34 -10.52 -18.41 -38.94
N LEU A 35 -9.66 -17.43 -39.24
CA LEU A 35 -10.07 -16.19 -39.92
C LEU A 35 -10.50 -16.44 -41.37
N ARG A 36 -9.88 -17.38 -42.09
CA ARG A 36 -10.34 -17.80 -43.43
C ARG A 36 -11.69 -18.49 -43.39
N GLU A 37 -11.88 -19.40 -42.42
CA GLU A 37 -13.15 -20.09 -42.21
C GLU A 37 -14.28 -19.10 -41.88
N LEU A 38 -14.03 -18.13 -40.99
CA LEU A 38 -14.99 -17.07 -40.69
C LEU A 38 -15.23 -16.15 -41.89
N GLY A 39 -14.20 -15.89 -42.69
CA GLY A 39 -14.26 -15.05 -43.89
C GLY A 39 -15.01 -15.65 -45.08
N ALA A 40 -15.36 -16.94 -45.05
CA ALA A 40 -15.97 -17.64 -46.17
C ALA A 40 -17.37 -17.12 -46.57
N THR A 41 -18.01 -16.34 -45.70
CA THR A 41 -19.30 -15.68 -45.97
C THR A 41 -19.10 -14.17 -46.13
N GLU A 42 -19.95 -13.48 -46.91
CA GLU A 42 -19.84 -12.02 -47.08
C GLU A 42 -19.96 -11.25 -45.75
N ALA A 43 -20.84 -11.70 -44.86
CA ALA A 43 -20.99 -11.12 -43.52
C ALA A 43 -19.74 -11.35 -42.67
N GLY A 44 -19.18 -12.56 -42.74
CA GLY A 44 -17.95 -12.93 -42.04
C GLY A 44 -16.70 -12.23 -42.59
N ALA A 45 -16.61 -12.01 -43.91
CA ALA A 45 -15.53 -11.24 -44.53
C ALA A 45 -15.50 -9.79 -44.02
N ARG A 46 -16.67 -9.16 -43.84
CA ARG A 46 -16.78 -7.83 -43.22
C ARG A 46 -16.31 -7.85 -41.77
N GLN A 47 -16.69 -8.87 -41.01
CA GLN A 47 -16.29 -9.02 -39.61
C GLN A 47 -14.78 -9.29 -39.46
N VAL A 48 -14.19 -10.12 -40.32
CA VAL A 48 -12.75 -10.40 -40.34
C VAL A 48 -11.97 -9.13 -40.70
N ARG A 49 -12.43 -8.35 -41.67
CA ARG A 49 -11.83 -7.04 -41.98
C ARG A 49 -11.88 -6.11 -40.78
N HIS A 50 -13.00 -6.07 -40.06
CA HIS A 50 -13.12 -5.26 -38.85
C HIS A 50 -12.12 -5.68 -37.77
N ILE A 51 -12.02 -6.98 -37.46
CA ILE A 51 -11.05 -7.54 -36.51
C ILE A 51 -9.61 -7.21 -36.95
N VAL A 52 -9.29 -7.40 -38.23
CA VAL A 52 -7.95 -7.09 -38.75
C VAL A 52 -7.67 -5.58 -38.73
N THR A 53 -8.65 -4.72 -38.91
CA THR A 53 -8.45 -3.27 -38.73
C THR A 53 -8.31 -2.88 -37.26
N GLU A 54 -9.02 -3.53 -36.34
CA GLU A 54 -8.97 -3.23 -34.91
C GLU A 54 -7.68 -3.72 -34.26
N PHE A 55 -7.24 -4.93 -34.62
CA PHE A 55 -6.07 -5.59 -34.05
C PHE A 55 -4.81 -5.46 -34.93
N GLY A 56 -4.95 -5.27 -36.24
CA GLY A 56 -3.85 -5.13 -37.20
C GLY A 56 -3.46 -3.68 -37.53
N ALA A 57 -4.33 -2.68 -37.29
CA ALA A 57 -4.00 -1.26 -37.53
C ALA A 57 -3.39 -0.55 -36.30
N ALA A 58 -2.63 -1.25 -35.46
CA ALA A 58 -1.97 -0.64 -34.31
C ALA A 58 -0.43 -0.74 -34.29
N PRO A 59 0.29 -0.27 -35.32
CA PRO A 59 1.58 0.40 -35.12
C PRO A 59 1.41 1.92 -34.87
N GLY A 60 0.26 2.52 -35.24
CA GLY A 60 0.09 3.97 -35.35
C GLY A 60 -0.63 4.68 -34.20
N ARG A 61 -1.57 4.03 -33.49
CA ARG A 61 -2.35 4.70 -32.42
C ARG A 61 -1.52 5.02 -31.17
N ARG A 62 -0.45 4.24 -30.90
CA ARG A 62 0.56 4.60 -29.89
C ARG A 62 1.45 5.77 -30.35
N ALA A 63 1.74 5.90 -31.65
CA ALA A 63 2.56 6.98 -32.19
C ALA A 63 1.84 8.34 -32.23
N ALA A 64 0.52 8.37 -32.47
CA ALA A 64 -0.27 9.59 -32.45
C ALA A 64 -0.45 10.17 -31.03
N VAL A 65 -0.65 9.31 -30.02
CA VAL A 65 -0.65 9.72 -28.61
C VAL A 65 0.75 10.16 -28.17
N ARG A 66 1.82 9.53 -28.69
CA ARG A 66 3.23 9.90 -28.41
C ARG A 66 3.64 11.25 -29.00
N ARG A 67 3.03 11.71 -30.10
CA ARG A 67 3.30 13.04 -30.67
C ARG A 67 2.60 14.18 -29.91
N LEU A 68 1.51 13.89 -29.18
CA LEU A 68 0.86 14.83 -28.26
C LEU A 68 1.54 14.88 -26.88
N ALA A 69 2.38 13.91 -26.54
CA ALA A 69 3.07 13.78 -25.25
C ALA A 69 4.49 14.39 -25.21
N GLY A 70 4.86 15.25 -26.17
CA GLY A 70 6.21 15.82 -26.26
C GLY A 70 7.26 14.83 -26.81
N PRO A 71 8.50 15.29 -27.09
CA PRO A 71 9.51 14.47 -27.74
C PRO A 71 9.75 13.19 -26.91
N ALA A 72 9.71 12.05 -27.59
CA ALA A 72 10.02 10.76 -26.99
C ALA A 72 11.35 10.87 -26.25
N PRO A 73 11.45 10.38 -24.99
CA PRO A 73 12.75 10.24 -24.38
C PRO A 73 13.56 9.37 -25.33
N SER A 74 14.67 9.92 -25.80
CA SER A 74 15.73 9.17 -26.45
C SER A 74 15.90 7.84 -25.74
N GLU A 75 16.15 6.80 -26.53
CA GLU A 75 16.49 5.44 -26.15
C GLU A 75 17.76 5.43 -25.28
N ILE A 76 17.66 6.02 -24.10
CA ILE A 76 18.57 5.84 -22.99
C ILE A 76 18.08 4.53 -22.38
N PRO A 77 18.92 3.49 -22.28
CA PRO A 77 18.54 2.30 -21.54
C PRO A 77 18.10 2.77 -20.15
N ASP A 78 16.82 2.63 -19.81
CA ASP A 78 16.30 3.04 -18.50
C ASP A 78 17.18 2.35 -17.47
N PRO A 79 18.03 3.09 -16.75
CA PRO A 79 18.99 2.45 -15.89
C PRO A 79 18.19 1.77 -14.76
N PRO A 80 18.59 0.56 -14.33
CA PRO A 80 17.97 -0.13 -13.18
C PRO A 80 17.95 0.73 -11.91
N SER A 81 18.72 1.83 -11.87
CA SER A 81 18.69 2.85 -10.82
C SER A 81 17.35 3.57 -10.66
N ARG A 82 16.49 3.68 -11.69
CA ARG A 82 15.20 4.38 -11.55
C ARG A 82 14.18 3.57 -10.75
N ALA A 83 14.06 2.27 -11.01
CA ALA A 83 13.16 1.40 -10.25
C ALA A 83 13.63 1.21 -8.80
N VAL A 84 14.94 1.02 -8.58
CA VAL A 84 15.54 0.95 -7.25
C VAL A 84 15.36 2.29 -6.51
N GLY A 85 15.63 3.40 -7.19
CA GLY A 85 15.42 4.75 -6.64
C GLY A 85 13.97 4.99 -6.24
N PHE A 86 13.01 4.49 -7.02
CA PHE A 86 11.59 4.58 -6.68
C PHE A 86 11.25 3.82 -5.40
N TRP A 87 11.67 2.55 -5.29
CA TRP A 87 11.42 1.75 -4.09
C TRP A 87 12.12 2.31 -2.85
N LEU A 88 13.35 2.79 -3.00
CA LEU A 88 14.06 3.48 -1.92
C LEU A 88 13.31 4.74 -1.48
N LEU A 89 12.85 5.57 -2.41
CA LEU A 89 12.07 6.77 -2.12
C LEU A 89 10.74 6.41 -1.46
N TYR A 90 10.07 5.34 -1.91
CA TYR A 90 8.83 4.84 -1.32
C TYR A 90 9.04 4.40 0.14
N LEU A 91 10.06 3.58 0.40
CA LEU A 91 10.40 3.11 1.75
C LEU A 91 10.80 4.28 2.66
N LEU A 92 11.58 5.25 2.15
CA LEU A 92 11.94 6.46 2.88
C LEU A 92 10.68 7.27 3.22
N THR A 93 9.78 7.46 2.26
CA THR A 93 8.52 8.17 2.47
C THR A 93 7.65 7.45 3.50
N ALA A 94 7.58 6.11 3.46
CA ALA A 94 6.87 5.32 4.44
C ALA A 94 7.47 5.49 5.84
N ALA A 95 8.79 5.47 5.97
CA ALA A 95 9.47 5.71 7.24
C ALA A 95 9.17 7.12 7.79
N VAL A 96 9.19 8.14 6.95
CA VAL A 96 8.84 9.52 7.33
C VAL A 96 7.37 9.60 7.76
N VAL A 97 6.45 9.00 7.02
CA VAL A 97 5.02 8.96 7.38
C VAL A 97 4.81 8.29 8.74
N LEU A 98 5.46 7.15 9.00
CA LEU A 98 5.38 6.46 10.29
C LEU A 98 5.96 7.30 11.42
N LEU A 99 7.07 8.01 11.18
CA LEU A 99 7.67 8.90 12.17
C LEU A 99 6.79 10.10 12.50
N VAL A 100 6.20 10.73 11.48
CA VAL A 100 5.26 11.84 11.65
C VAL A 100 3.98 11.36 12.34
N LEU A 101 3.48 10.18 11.98
CA LEU A 101 2.35 9.53 12.64
C LEU A 101 2.64 9.34 14.12
N PHE A 102 3.76 8.67 14.45
CA PHE A 102 4.18 8.45 15.83
C PHE A 102 4.28 9.76 16.61
N ALA A 103 4.98 10.76 16.06
CA ALA A 103 5.15 12.06 16.70
C ALA A 103 3.82 12.77 16.91
N SER A 104 2.93 12.78 15.92
CA SER A 104 1.61 13.42 16.02
C SER A 104 0.74 12.77 17.10
N THR A 105 0.74 11.44 17.18
CA THR A 105 -0.02 10.69 18.18
C THR A 105 0.46 10.97 19.60
N VAL A 106 1.79 11.08 19.81
CA VAL A 106 2.38 11.33 21.13
C VAL A 106 2.28 12.80 21.54
N LEU A 107 2.46 13.74 20.61
CA LEU A 107 2.58 15.17 20.93
C LEU A 107 1.25 15.90 20.97
N VAL A 108 0.30 15.52 20.11
CA VAL A 108 -0.97 16.24 19.94
C VAL A 108 -2.15 15.37 20.34
N GLY A 109 -2.05 14.06 20.13
CA GLY A 109 -3.07 13.09 20.49
C GLY A 109 -3.63 12.35 19.29
N GLU A 110 -4.57 11.46 19.58
CA GLU A 110 -4.98 10.40 18.65
C GLU A 110 -5.75 10.90 17.43
N LEU A 111 -6.54 11.96 17.58
CA LEU A 111 -7.31 12.54 16.46
C LEU A 111 -6.39 13.03 15.33
N LEU A 112 -5.30 13.72 15.69
CA LEU A 112 -4.33 14.15 14.69
C LEU A 112 -3.59 12.94 14.10
N GLY A 113 -3.25 11.95 14.92
CA GLY A 113 -2.68 10.69 14.48
C GLY A 113 -3.53 10.00 13.40
N VAL A 114 -4.86 9.94 13.59
CA VAL A 114 -5.79 9.36 12.60
C VAL A 114 -5.71 10.12 11.27
N VAL A 115 -5.74 11.46 11.31
CA VAL A 115 -5.63 12.28 10.09
C VAL A 115 -4.31 12.02 9.36
N VAL A 116 -3.20 11.98 10.09
CA VAL A 116 -1.88 11.68 9.53
C VAL A 116 -1.83 10.26 8.95
N ALA A 117 -2.44 9.27 9.61
CA ALA A 117 -2.49 7.90 9.11
C ALA A 117 -3.27 7.80 7.78
N VAL A 118 -4.42 8.47 7.67
CA VAL A 118 -5.23 8.48 6.45
C VAL A 118 -4.50 9.20 5.31
N LEU A 119 -3.98 10.40 5.56
CA LEU A 119 -3.26 11.16 4.53
C LEU A 119 -1.95 10.47 4.11
N GLY A 120 -1.22 9.91 5.07
CA GLY A 120 -0.01 9.14 4.85
C GLY A 120 -0.28 7.89 4.03
N PHE A 121 -1.34 7.13 4.35
CA PHE A 121 -1.76 5.97 3.57
C PHE A 121 -2.13 6.37 2.13
N ALA A 122 -2.93 7.41 1.95
CA ALA A 122 -3.32 7.90 0.63
C ALA A 122 -2.09 8.31 -0.19
N GLY A 123 -1.16 9.07 0.40
CA GLY A 123 0.08 9.48 -0.24
C GLY A 123 0.95 8.30 -0.67
N LEU A 124 1.11 7.30 0.20
CA LEU A 124 1.83 6.06 -0.11
C LEU A 124 1.13 5.26 -1.21
N PHE A 125 -0.20 5.17 -1.17
CA PHE A 125 -0.99 4.49 -2.19
C PHE A 125 -0.82 5.13 -3.57
N PHE A 126 -0.92 6.47 -3.65
CA PHE A 126 -0.74 7.20 -4.91
C PHE A 126 0.71 7.15 -5.40
N ALA A 127 1.69 7.27 -4.50
CA ALA A 127 3.09 7.06 -4.85
C ALA A 127 3.27 5.67 -5.45
N TRP A 128 2.75 4.63 -4.80
CA TRP A 128 2.82 3.28 -5.35
C TRP A 128 2.09 3.14 -6.70
N ALA A 129 0.93 3.74 -6.88
CA ALA A 129 0.18 3.71 -8.15
C ALA A 129 0.93 4.40 -9.31
N ALA A 130 1.86 5.31 -9.00
CA ALA A 130 2.72 5.96 -9.98
C ALA A 130 3.94 5.09 -10.39
N VAL A 131 4.15 3.92 -9.77
CA VAL A 131 5.22 2.98 -10.14
C VAL A 131 4.93 2.44 -11.55
N PRO A 132 5.88 2.51 -12.51
CA PRO A 132 5.73 1.87 -13.81
C PRO A 132 5.37 0.39 -13.68
N SER A 133 4.47 -0.13 -14.51
CA SER A 133 3.97 -1.51 -14.43
C SER A 133 5.08 -2.54 -14.71
N VAL A 134 5.77 -2.96 -13.66
CA VAL A 134 6.77 -4.05 -13.70
C VAL A 134 6.04 -5.39 -13.49
N PRO A 135 6.42 -6.50 -14.15
CA PRO A 135 5.97 -7.83 -13.71
C PRO A 135 6.19 -7.98 -12.20
N TRP A 136 5.24 -8.60 -11.50
CA TRP A 136 5.19 -8.79 -10.03
C TRP A 136 4.75 -7.59 -9.19
N THR A 137 4.46 -6.41 -9.76
CA THR A 137 3.86 -5.30 -9.00
C THR A 137 2.53 -5.68 -8.36
N GLY A 138 1.69 -6.48 -9.03
CA GLY A 138 0.42 -6.94 -8.45
C GLY A 138 0.60 -7.81 -7.20
N VAL A 139 1.61 -8.68 -7.17
CA VAL A 139 1.91 -9.48 -5.96
C VAL A 139 2.54 -8.62 -4.88
N ALA A 140 3.46 -7.73 -5.25
CA ALA A 140 4.05 -6.77 -4.32
C ALA A 140 2.97 -5.87 -3.68
N PHE A 141 1.92 -5.49 -4.42
CA PHE A 141 0.77 -4.74 -3.93
C PHE A 141 0.02 -5.52 -2.84
N LEU A 142 -0.35 -6.77 -3.13
CA LEU A 142 -1.12 -7.62 -2.24
C LEU A 142 -0.41 -7.89 -0.91
N VAL A 143 0.92 -7.78 -0.87
CA VAL A 143 1.72 -7.90 0.36
C VAL A 143 1.95 -6.55 1.02
N THR A 144 2.35 -5.54 0.25
CA THR A 144 2.82 -4.24 0.78
C THR A 144 1.68 -3.42 1.36
N VAL A 145 0.50 -3.40 0.72
CA VAL A 145 -0.65 -2.63 1.21
C VAL A 145 -1.13 -3.11 2.58
N PRO A 146 -1.46 -4.39 2.80
CA PRO A 146 -1.86 -4.85 4.12
C PRO A 146 -0.73 -4.70 5.14
N ALA A 147 0.53 -4.91 4.77
CA ALA A 147 1.66 -4.66 5.66
C ALA A 147 1.74 -3.18 6.09
N MET A 148 1.52 -2.24 5.17
CA MET A 148 1.45 -0.80 5.51
C MET A 148 0.27 -0.47 6.41
N ILE A 149 -0.92 -1.04 6.15
CA ILE A 149 -2.08 -0.85 7.02
C ILE A 149 -1.77 -1.34 8.44
N VAL A 150 -1.13 -2.51 8.57
CA VAL A 150 -0.70 -3.04 9.87
C VAL A 150 0.32 -2.12 10.53
N LEU A 151 1.32 -1.60 9.82
CA LEU A 151 2.29 -0.66 10.39
C LEU A 151 1.65 0.65 10.85
N LEU A 152 0.76 1.23 10.05
CA LEU A 152 0.07 2.47 10.40
C LEU A 152 -0.85 2.24 11.61
N ALA A 153 -1.63 1.17 11.60
CA ALA A 153 -2.54 0.83 12.70
C ALA A 153 -1.77 0.56 14.00
N THR A 154 -0.70 -0.25 13.93
CA THR A 154 0.12 -0.55 15.11
C THR A 154 0.82 0.70 15.65
N THR A 155 1.38 1.54 14.78
CA THR A 155 1.99 2.82 15.19
C THR A 155 0.96 3.74 15.83
N LEU A 156 -0.23 3.86 15.25
CA LEU A 156 -1.29 4.72 15.80
C LEU A 156 -1.78 4.23 17.16
N LEU A 157 -2.06 2.93 17.29
CA LEU A 157 -2.67 2.36 18.50
C LEU A 157 -1.68 2.18 19.65
N TYR A 158 -0.42 1.88 19.35
CA TYR A 158 0.59 1.51 20.35
C TYR A 158 1.71 2.55 20.50
N ALA A 159 1.62 3.71 19.85
CA ALA A 159 2.57 4.80 20.06
C ALA A 159 2.75 5.18 21.54
N PRO A 160 1.69 5.25 22.39
CA PRO A 160 1.88 5.54 23.82
C PRO A 160 2.71 4.48 24.53
N ASP A 161 2.47 3.20 24.27
CA ASP A 161 3.21 2.09 24.88
C ASP A 161 4.67 2.08 24.44
N TRP A 162 4.93 2.33 23.15
CA TRP A 162 6.28 2.44 22.61
C TRP A 162 7.01 3.64 23.21
N TYR A 163 6.32 4.77 23.37
CA TYR A 163 6.86 5.95 24.06
C TYR A 163 7.22 5.63 25.51
N LEU A 164 6.31 5.02 26.27
CA LEU A 164 6.56 4.61 27.65
C LEU A 164 7.67 3.55 27.76
N SER A 165 7.80 2.65 26.80
CA SER A 165 8.89 1.65 26.80
C SER A 165 10.28 2.30 26.74
N VAL A 166 10.39 3.46 26.08
CA VAL A 166 11.67 4.18 25.90
C VAL A 166 11.88 5.27 26.96
N LYS A 167 10.85 6.08 27.24
CA LYS A 167 10.93 7.27 28.11
C LYS A 167 10.26 7.09 29.47
N GLY A 168 9.50 6.02 29.66
CA GLY A 168 8.76 5.76 30.89
C GLY A 168 9.66 5.35 32.05
N ARG A 169 9.13 5.55 33.25
CA ARG A 169 9.71 5.09 34.51
C ARG A 169 8.77 4.09 35.17
N ASP A 170 9.35 2.99 35.63
CA ASP A 170 8.64 2.02 36.46
C ASP A 170 8.37 2.64 37.84
N ALA A 171 7.13 2.51 38.31
CA ALA A 171 6.70 2.96 39.62
C ALA A 171 5.64 2.02 40.19
N VAL A 172 5.39 2.15 41.48
CA VAL A 172 4.23 1.54 42.14
C VAL A 172 3.21 2.65 42.39
N ALA A 173 2.01 2.47 41.86
CA ALA A 173 0.93 3.44 42.01
C ALA A 173 -0.26 2.81 42.74
N THR A 174 -0.99 3.65 43.49
CA THR A 174 -2.18 3.24 44.22
C THR A 174 -3.40 3.42 43.33
N LEU A 175 -4.25 2.40 43.24
CA LEU A 175 -5.50 2.48 42.49
C LEU A 175 -6.50 3.38 43.21
N GLU A 176 -7.01 4.37 42.48
CA GLU A 176 -8.05 5.28 42.98
C GLU A 176 -9.43 4.79 42.53
N PRO A 177 -10.51 5.20 43.23
CA PRO A 177 -11.87 4.90 42.79
C PRO A 177 -12.09 5.30 41.32
N PRO A 178 -12.71 4.44 40.50
CA PRO A 178 -12.91 4.73 39.09
C PRO A 178 -13.72 6.01 38.89
N GLN A 179 -13.38 6.77 37.86
CA GLN A 179 -14.23 7.88 37.43
C GLN A 179 -15.28 7.33 36.46
N TYR A 180 -16.55 7.65 36.70
CA TYR A 180 -17.62 7.30 35.78
C TYR A 180 -17.93 8.47 34.86
N ARG A 181 -18.00 8.20 33.56
CA ARG A 181 -18.45 9.16 32.54
C ARG A 181 -19.53 8.53 31.68
N TRP A 182 -20.42 9.36 31.15
CA TRP A 182 -21.42 8.93 30.18
C TRP A 182 -20.87 9.18 28.79
N GLU A 183 -20.67 8.11 28.03
CA GLU A 183 -20.20 8.16 26.64
C GLU A 183 -21.19 7.37 25.78
N HIS A 184 -21.74 8.00 24.74
CA HIS A 184 -22.69 7.39 23.80
C HIS A 184 -23.89 6.68 24.47
N GLY A 185 -24.38 7.21 25.58
CA GLY A 185 -25.53 6.65 26.32
C GLY A 185 -25.20 5.48 27.24
N ALA A 186 -23.93 5.06 27.32
CA ALA A 186 -23.45 4.05 28.25
C ALA A 186 -22.59 4.68 29.36
N ARG A 187 -22.67 4.15 30.58
CA ARG A 187 -21.81 4.55 31.69
C ARG A 187 -20.48 3.82 31.59
N VAL A 188 -19.42 4.55 31.24
CA VAL A 188 -18.06 4.03 31.11
C VAL A 188 -17.29 4.33 32.40
N ALA A 189 -16.56 3.34 32.90
CA ALA A 189 -15.67 3.49 34.05
C ALA A 189 -14.22 3.66 33.56
N THR A 190 -13.59 4.77 33.93
CA THR A 190 -12.18 5.04 33.67
C THR A 190 -11.36 4.77 34.94
N CYS A 191 -10.38 3.88 34.83
CA CYS A 191 -9.41 3.62 35.88
C CYS A 191 -8.59 4.87 36.20
N ARG A 192 -8.30 5.07 37.50
CA ARG A 192 -7.41 6.13 37.96
C ARG A 192 -6.34 5.55 38.87
N VAL A 193 -5.13 6.09 38.78
CA VAL A 193 -4.02 5.74 39.67
C VAL A 193 -3.43 7.00 40.27
N ARG A 194 -3.06 6.92 41.55
CA ARG A 194 -2.23 7.90 42.24
C ARG A 194 -0.77 7.48 42.12
N LEU A 195 0.01 8.29 41.42
CA LEU A 195 1.45 8.11 41.25
C LEU A 195 2.21 8.47 42.56
N PRO A 196 3.50 8.11 42.68
CA PRO A 196 4.31 8.41 43.87
C PRO A 196 4.46 9.90 44.18
N ASP A 197 4.29 10.78 43.18
CA ASP A 197 4.29 12.23 43.33
C ASP A 197 2.94 12.79 43.83
N GLY A 198 1.97 11.91 44.12
CA GLY A 198 0.63 12.27 44.57
C GLY A 198 -0.34 12.67 43.45
N SER A 199 0.13 12.79 42.22
CA SER A 199 -0.71 13.12 41.07
C SER A 199 -1.65 11.96 40.72
N VAL A 200 -2.85 12.28 40.25
CA VAL A 200 -3.85 11.28 39.88
C VAL A 200 -4.08 11.32 38.38
N HIS A 201 -3.82 10.20 37.72
CA HIS A 201 -3.94 10.07 36.27
C HIS A 201 -4.91 8.96 35.88
N GLY A 202 -5.63 9.17 34.78
CA GLY A 202 -6.44 8.13 34.16
C GLY A 202 -5.56 7.12 33.43
N ILE A 203 -5.86 5.83 33.57
CA ILE A 203 -5.22 4.77 32.77
C ILE A 203 -6.14 4.38 31.61
N ARG A 204 -5.54 4.27 30.44
CA ARG A 204 -6.21 3.80 29.23
C ARG A 204 -6.38 2.27 29.33
N ALA A 205 -7.64 1.85 29.45
CA ALA A 205 -8.10 0.46 29.43
C ALA A 205 -7.45 -0.47 30.48
N ASP A 206 -8.17 -0.75 31.56
CA ASP A 206 -8.11 -2.08 32.17
C ASP A 206 -9.44 -2.44 32.83
N ALA A 207 -9.95 -3.63 32.52
CA ALA A 207 -11.18 -4.16 33.09
C ALA A 207 -10.86 -4.73 34.48
N GLY A 208 -10.67 -3.88 35.48
CA GLY A 208 -10.28 -4.38 36.81
C GLY A 208 -10.27 -3.39 37.96
N CYS A 209 -10.48 -2.10 37.73
CA CYS A 209 -10.27 -1.09 38.77
C CYS A 209 -11.44 -0.96 39.75
N ALA A 210 -12.65 -1.39 39.38
CA ALA A 210 -13.85 -1.19 40.19
C ALA A 210 -13.84 -1.92 41.55
N GLY A 211 -13.03 -2.98 41.70
CA GLY A 211 -12.90 -3.76 42.94
C GLY A 211 -11.54 -3.67 43.64
N ALA A 212 -10.59 -2.91 43.08
CA ALA A 212 -9.19 -2.90 43.52
C ALA A 212 -8.73 -1.52 44.04
N ALA A 213 -9.65 -0.59 44.28
CA ALA A 213 -9.34 0.71 44.83
C ALA A 213 -8.62 0.58 46.19
N GLY A 214 -7.57 1.39 46.39
CA GLY A 214 -6.69 1.35 47.55
C GLY A 214 -5.55 0.34 47.46
N THR A 215 -5.56 -0.58 46.47
CA THR A 215 -4.43 -1.51 46.25
C THR A 215 -3.34 -0.87 45.39
N THR A 216 -2.11 -1.36 45.52
CA THR A 216 -0.98 -0.89 44.73
C THR A 216 -0.70 -1.81 43.55
N ARG A 217 -0.28 -1.22 42.42
CA ARG A 217 0.14 -1.96 41.22
C ARG A 217 1.36 -1.33 40.56
N ALA A 218 2.12 -2.16 39.86
CA ALA A 218 3.20 -1.70 38.99
C ALA A 218 2.61 -0.95 37.80
N VAL A 219 3.13 0.25 37.56
CA VAL A 219 2.78 1.11 36.44
C VAL A 219 4.03 1.70 35.82
N VAL A 220 3.91 2.10 34.56
CA VAL A 220 4.90 2.88 33.85
C VAL A 220 4.28 4.23 33.51
N TYR A 221 4.96 5.31 33.85
CA TYR A 221 4.49 6.65 33.57
C TYR A 221 5.57 7.49 32.89
N ALA A 222 5.13 8.48 32.12
CA ALA A 222 6.01 9.43 31.46
C ALA A 222 6.19 10.68 32.37
N PRO A 223 7.42 11.04 32.78
CA PRO A 223 7.65 12.21 33.66
C PRO A 223 7.22 13.55 33.06
N ASP A 224 7.12 13.63 31.73
CA ASP A 224 6.69 14.83 31.00
C ASP A 224 5.16 14.90 30.83
N GLY A 225 4.42 13.89 31.30
CA GLY A 225 2.96 13.85 31.27
C GLY A 225 2.33 13.77 29.86
N ARG A 226 3.12 13.55 28.81
CA ARG A 226 2.61 13.55 27.42
C ARG A 226 1.67 12.39 27.12
N VAL A 227 1.90 11.25 27.78
CA VAL A 227 1.08 10.06 27.66
C VAL A 227 0.63 9.60 29.04
N GLY A 228 -0.58 9.08 29.12
CA GLY A 228 -1.11 8.52 30.36
C GLY A 228 -0.32 7.30 30.82
N PRO A 229 -0.35 6.97 32.12
CA PRO A 229 0.32 5.78 32.63
C PRO A 229 -0.29 4.50 32.06
N ALA A 230 0.51 3.44 32.02
CA ALA A 230 0.12 2.10 31.62
C ALA A 230 0.47 1.09 32.72
N PHE A 231 -0.29 0.00 32.83
CA PHE A 231 0.00 -1.07 33.79
C PHE A 231 1.19 -1.93 33.36
N GLY A 232 1.89 -2.48 34.35
CA GLY A 232 2.96 -3.44 34.15
C GLY A 232 4.34 -2.82 34.26
N HIS A 233 5.29 -3.38 33.50
CA HIS A 233 6.69 -3.00 33.53
C HIS A 233 7.16 -2.51 32.16
N ARG A 234 8.09 -1.55 32.17
CA ARG A 234 8.61 -0.89 30.96
C ARG A 234 9.08 -1.87 29.89
N ARG A 235 9.71 -2.98 30.31
CA ARG A 235 10.23 -4.02 29.41
C ARG A 235 9.14 -4.77 28.65
N GLY A 236 7.96 -4.96 29.26
CA GLY A 236 6.83 -5.70 28.69
C GLY A 236 5.93 -4.86 27.78
N LEU A 237 5.99 -3.53 27.88
CA LEU A 237 5.10 -2.64 27.14
C LEU A 237 5.30 -2.77 25.63
N GLY A 238 4.21 -3.05 24.92
CA GLY A 238 4.21 -3.17 23.47
C GLY A 238 5.13 -4.28 22.92
N ALA A 239 5.44 -5.33 23.69
CA ALA A 239 6.23 -6.45 23.17
C ALA A 239 5.54 -7.10 21.95
N THR A 240 4.27 -7.49 22.10
CA THR A 240 3.48 -8.07 21.01
C THR A 240 3.32 -7.12 19.82
N SER A 241 3.08 -5.83 20.07
CA SER A 241 2.92 -4.86 18.97
C SER A 241 4.23 -4.58 18.24
N ARG A 242 5.38 -4.64 18.93
CA ARG A 242 6.71 -4.55 18.32
C ARG A 242 6.98 -5.74 17.40
N ASP A 243 6.62 -6.96 17.80
CA ASP A 243 6.79 -8.15 16.97
C ASP A 243 5.92 -8.10 15.71
N VAL A 244 4.65 -7.69 15.85
CA VAL A 244 3.73 -7.49 14.72
C VAL A 244 4.26 -6.41 13.76
N ALA A 245 4.72 -5.27 14.29
CA ALA A 245 5.28 -4.19 13.48
C ALA A 245 6.57 -4.64 12.77
N ALA A 246 7.45 -5.38 13.44
CA ALA A 246 8.66 -5.93 12.84
C ALA A 246 8.33 -6.91 11.69
N GLY A 247 7.35 -7.79 11.88
CA GLY A 247 6.87 -8.70 10.84
C GLY A 247 6.34 -7.95 9.61
N ALA A 248 5.51 -6.92 9.83
CA ALA A 248 4.97 -6.10 8.74
C ALA A 248 6.07 -5.29 8.00
N ALA A 249 7.04 -4.76 8.73
CA ALA A 249 8.20 -4.09 8.15
C ALA A 249 9.04 -5.05 7.30
N ALA A 250 9.30 -6.27 7.81
CA ALA A 250 10.04 -7.30 7.08
C ALA A 250 9.33 -7.69 5.77
N LEU A 251 8.01 -7.91 5.79
CA LEU A 251 7.22 -8.20 4.59
C LEU A 251 7.32 -7.09 3.55
N THR A 252 7.28 -5.83 3.99
CA THR A 252 7.42 -4.66 3.12
C THR A 252 8.79 -4.61 2.46
N MET A 253 9.86 -4.84 3.23
CA MET A 253 11.23 -4.86 2.72
C MET A 253 11.45 -6.03 1.75
N LEU A 254 10.91 -7.21 2.06
CA LEU A 254 10.97 -8.38 1.18
C LEU A 254 10.23 -8.17 -0.13
N ALA A 255 9.06 -7.52 -0.10
CA ALA A 255 8.30 -7.17 -1.30
C ALA A 255 9.09 -6.21 -2.20
N ALA A 256 9.71 -5.18 -1.61
CA ALA A 256 10.58 -4.27 -2.33
C ALA A 256 11.81 -5.00 -2.92
N ALA A 257 12.46 -5.87 -2.14
CA ALA A 257 13.60 -6.66 -2.60
C ALA A 257 13.25 -7.59 -3.76
N ALA A 258 12.11 -8.28 -3.68
CA ALA A 258 11.62 -9.15 -4.75
C ALA A 258 11.31 -8.36 -6.03
N ALA A 259 10.69 -7.19 -5.92
CA ALA A 259 10.44 -6.31 -7.06
C ALA A 259 11.75 -5.84 -7.72
N MET A 260 12.75 -5.48 -6.91
CA MET A 260 14.08 -5.08 -7.40
C MET A 260 14.84 -6.25 -8.07
N ALA A 261 14.78 -7.46 -7.51
CA ALA A 261 15.43 -8.64 -8.06
C ALA A 261 14.76 -9.18 -9.35
N GLY A 262 13.43 -9.04 -9.47
CA GLY A 262 12.71 -9.37 -10.70
C GLY A 262 13.12 -8.48 -11.88
N ALA A 263 13.44 -7.21 -11.61
CA ALA A 263 13.92 -6.27 -12.62
C ALA A 263 15.34 -6.62 -13.14
N SER A 264 16.21 -7.19 -12.28
CA SER A 264 17.59 -7.53 -12.65
C SER A 264 17.71 -8.84 -13.44
N ARG A 265 16.91 -9.87 -13.13
CA ARG A 265 16.99 -11.20 -13.80
C ARG A 265 16.63 -11.17 -15.29
N ARG A 266 15.78 -10.23 -15.74
CA ARG A 266 15.46 -10.07 -17.18
C ARG A 266 16.66 -9.64 -18.04
N ARG A 267 17.77 -9.23 -17.43
CA ARG A 267 18.99 -8.79 -18.13
C ARG A 267 19.96 -9.93 -18.46
N GLY A 268 19.94 -11.03 -17.71
CA GLY A 268 20.89 -12.14 -17.87
C GLY A 268 20.44 -13.25 -18.81
N GLY A 269 19.21 -13.17 -19.33
CA GLY A 269 18.62 -14.15 -20.25
C GLY A 269 18.49 -13.67 -21.69
N ARG A 270 19.22 -12.61 -22.05
CA ARG A 270 19.36 -12.12 -23.43
C ARG A 270 20.78 -12.32 -23.91
#